data_AF-A0A7S2JYP3-F1
#
_entry.id   AF-A0A7S2JYP3-F1
#
_cell.length_a   1.000
_cell.length_b   1.000
_cell.length_c   1.000
_cell.angle_alpha   90.00
_cell.angle_beta   90.00
_cell.angle_gamma   90.00
#
_symmetry.space_group_name_H-M   'P 1'
#
loop_
_entity.id
_entity.type
_entity.pdbx_description
1 polymer ?
#
loop_
_entity_poly.entity_id
_entity_poly.type
_entity_poly.pdbx_seq_one_letter_code
_entity_poly.pdbx_strand_id
1 'polypeptide(L)'
;ADDDNNVKAHGGDDNNHEQHNGGGHGAAAHHETPWYQAPVQLQRWGDTQILPHVNWGDLFFDLFYVGAAYNLGNLLRNERTLRGVLYFSTLFLNVTSIWFDKLMFDARFNVGNDLFHRGVEVLQLAALATAIVHINSVAEMSDTKENPDMFVFCLCNLLHELYHIARE
;
A
#
# COMPACT_ATOMS: atom_id res chain seq x y z
N ALA A 1 48.78 -34.00 50.03
CA ALA A 1 48.42 -34.91 51.14
C ALA A 1 46.94 -34.71 51.40
N ASP A 2 46.09 -34.98 50.40
CA ASP A 2 45.79 -36.31 49.81
C ASP A 2 45.14 -37.18 50.89
N ASP A 3 44.02 -37.86 50.71
CA ASP A 3 43.31 -38.26 49.49
C ASP A 3 41.95 -38.86 49.90
N ASP A 4 41.08 -39.08 48.89
CA ASP A 4 40.09 -40.17 48.80
C ASP A 4 38.79 -40.13 49.65
N ASN A 5 37.63 -40.63 49.23
CA ASN A 5 37.04 -41.06 47.96
C ASN A 5 35.59 -41.44 48.33
N ASN A 6 34.57 -41.01 47.57
CA ASN A 6 33.45 -41.92 47.34
C ASN A 6 32.79 -41.67 45.99
N VAL A 7 33.08 -42.61 45.11
CA VAL A 7 32.57 -42.80 43.76
C VAL A 7 31.13 -43.29 43.83
N LYS A 8 30.25 -42.72 43.00
CA LYS A 8 29.23 -43.54 42.33
C LYS A 8 28.98 -43.02 40.92
N ALA A 9 29.59 -43.73 39.98
CA ALA A 9 29.35 -43.67 38.56
C ALA A 9 28.11 -44.50 38.18
N HIS A 10 27.31 -43.94 37.28
CA HIS A 10 26.50 -44.63 36.26
C HIS A 10 26.41 -43.58 35.14
N GLY A 11 26.99 -43.72 33.94
CA GLY A 11 27.33 -44.91 33.18
C GLY A 11 26.12 -45.32 32.34
N GLY A 12 26.06 -44.86 31.09
CA GLY A 12 25.08 -45.30 30.10
C GLY A 12 24.82 -44.29 28.98
N ASP A 13 25.74 -44.19 28.02
CA ASP A 13 25.39 -43.90 26.63
C ASP A 13 24.43 -44.98 26.14
N ASP A 14 23.39 -44.62 25.39
CA ASP A 14 22.85 -45.49 24.34
C ASP A 14 22.06 -44.68 23.30
N ASN A 15 22.59 -44.72 22.08
CA ASN A 15 21.91 -44.36 20.85
C ASN A 15 20.62 -45.19 20.70
N ASN A 16 19.51 -44.54 20.34
CA ASN A 16 18.47 -45.25 19.61
C ASN A 16 17.87 -44.38 18.51
N HIS A 17 18.35 -44.66 17.30
CA HIS A 17 17.58 -44.48 16.08
C HIS A 17 16.36 -45.41 16.13
N GLU A 18 15.17 -44.84 16.30
CA GLU A 18 13.95 -45.43 15.75
C GLU A 18 13.16 -44.33 15.04
N GLN A 19 13.33 -44.31 13.72
CA GLN A 19 12.33 -43.79 12.79
C GLN A 19 11.08 -44.64 12.94
N HIS A 20 9.96 -44.06 13.36
CA HIS A 20 8.64 -44.55 12.96
C HIS A 20 7.67 -43.38 12.82
N ASN A 21 7.65 -42.84 11.60
CA ASN A 21 6.46 -42.63 10.79
C ASN A 21 5.20 -42.16 11.54
N GLY A 22 5.10 -40.85 11.72
CA GLY A 22 3.85 -40.13 11.96
C GLY A 22 3.68 -39.10 10.86
N GLY A 23 3.22 -39.55 9.68
CA GLY A 23 2.77 -38.70 8.59
C GLY A 23 1.59 -37.83 9.03
N GLY A 24 1.87 -36.75 9.73
CA GLY A 24 0.98 -35.62 9.85
C GLY A 24 1.20 -34.75 8.62
N HIS A 25 0.53 -35.09 7.53
CA HIS A 25 0.11 -34.05 6.59
C HIS A 25 -0.71 -33.06 7.41
N GLY A 26 -0.03 -32.05 7.97
CA GLY A 26 -0.68 -30.88 8.51
C GLY A 26 -1.51 -30.36 7.36
N ALA A 27 -2.81 -30.62 7.43
CA ALA A 27 -3.78 -30.10 6.50
C ALA A 27 -3.40 -28.64 6.31
N ALA A 28 -3.02 -28.28 5.08
CA ALA A 28 -2.97 -26.88 4.69
C ALA A 28 -4.38 -26.39 4.99
N ALA A 29 -4.57 -25.81 6.18
CA ALA A 29 -5.80 -25.17 6.55
C ALA A 29 -5.98 -24.17 5.43
N HIS A 30 -7.01 -24.39 4.61
CA HIS A 30 -7.43 -23.44 3.61
C HIS A 30 -7.72 -22.18 4.41
N HIS A 31 -6.73 -21.30 4.50
CA HIS A 31 -6.86 -20.01 5.15
C HIS A 31 -7.67 -19.20 4.14
N GLU A 32 -8.98 -19.40 4.16
CA GLU A 32 -9.91 -18.61 3.37
C GLU A 32 -9.60 -17.16 3.69
N THR A 33 -9.31 -16.39 2.65
CA THR A 33 -9.08 -14.96 2.82
C THR A 33 -10.41 -14.36 3.27
N PRO A 34 -10.47 -13.71 4.44
CA PRO A 34 -11.72 -13.15 4.93
C PRO A 34 -12.24 -12.15 3.89
N TRP A 35 -13.56 -12.02 3.79
CA TRP A 35 -14.17 -11.01 2.93
C TRP A 35 -13.77 -9.59 3.35
N TYR A 36 -13.79 -9.32 4.66
CA TYR A 36 -13.48 -8.03 5.24
C TYR A 36 -12.84 -8.20 6.62
N GLN A 37 -11.78 -7.45 6.90
CA GLN A 37 -11.18 -7.34 8.22
C GLN A 37 -11.02 -5.86 8.57
N ALA A 38 -11.53 -5.43 9.72
CA ALA A 38 -11.41 -4.03 10.13
C ALA A 38 -9.92 -3.62 10.26
N PRO A 39 -9.54 -2.42 9.80
CA PRO A 39 -8.18 -1.93 9.96
C PRO A 39 -7.75 -1.89 11.43
N VAL A 40 -6.53 -2.32 11.72
CA VAL A 40 -5.99 -2.34 13.08
C VAL A 40 -4.86 -1.32 13.18
N GLN A 41 -4.73 -0.64 14.31
CA GLN A 41 -3.62 0.28 14.53
C GLN A 41 -2.27 -0.47 14.41
N LEU A 42 -1.36 0.09 13.60
CA LEU A 42 -0.10 -0.57 13.24
C LEU A 42 0.86 -0.67 14.43
N GLN A 43 0.93 0.37 15.25
CA GLN A 43 1.72 0.40 16.49
C GLN A 43 0.98 1.13 17.60
N ARG A 44 0.84 0.49 18.77
CA ARG A 44 0.31 1.15 19.98
C ARG A 44 1.47 1.69 20.82
N TRP A 45 1.16 2.68 21.64
CA TRP A 45 2.14 3.26 22.55
C TRP A 45 2.60 2.22 23.58
N GLY A 46 3.92 2.01 23.68
CA GLY A 46 4.52 1.04 24.61
C GLY A 46 4.75 -0.36 24.05
N ASP A 47 4.25 -0.67 22.85
CA ASP A 47 4.49 -1.95 22.19
C ASP A 47 5.88 -1.98 21.53
N THR A 48 6.47 -3.18 21.42
CA THR A 48 7.71 -3.39 20.67
C THR A 48 7.53 -3.00 19.21
N GLN A 49 8.36 -2.10 18.71
CA GLN A 49 8.35 -1.69 17.32
C GLN A 49 8.72 -2.87 16.42
N ILE A 50 7.75 -3.38 15.67
CA ILE A 50 7.97 -4.37 14.62
C ILE A 50 8.05 -3.59 13.31
N LEU A 51 9.16 -3.74 12.58
CA LEU A 51 9.29 -3.12 11.27
C LEU A 51 8.30 -3.79 10.31
N PRO A 52 7.36 -3.05 9.70
CA PRO A 52 6.44 -3.63 8.74
C PRO A 52 7.21 -4.19 7.54
N HIS A 53 6.73 -5.33 7.02
CA HIS A 53 7.28 -5.91 5.80
C HIS A 53 7.07 -4.96 4.63
N VAL A 54 7.99 -4.97 3.66
CA VAL A 54 7.88 -4.13 2.46
C VAL A 54 6.64 -4.52 1.68
N ASN A 55 5.75 -3.56 1.48
CA ASN A 55 4.58 -3.72 0.63
C ASN A 55 4.90 -3.24 -0.79
N TRP A 56 4.95 -4.17 -1.74
CA TRP A 56 5.20 -3.86 -3.14
C TRP A 56 4.08 -3.03 -3.78
N GLY A 57 2.85 -3.10 -3.24
CA GLY A 57 1.73 -2.28 -3.68
C GLY A 57 1.98 -0.80 -3.49
N ASP A 58 2.56 -0.42 -2.34
CA ASP A 58 2.90 0.98 -2.04
C ASP A 58 4.02 1.50 -2.96
N LEU A 59 4.99 0.65 -3.28
CA LEU A 59 6.04 0.98 -4.25
C LEU A 59 5.49 1.19 -5.68
N PHE A 60 4.50 0.37 -6.07
CA PHE A 60 3.82 0.52 -7.35
C PHE A 60 2.94 1.78 -7.39
N PHE A 61 2.28 2.11 -6.27
CA PHE A 61 1.50 3.34 -6.12
C PHE A 61 2.35 4.59 -6.35
N ASP A 62 3.56 4.65 -5.77
CA ASP A 62 4.48 5.78 -5.96
C ASP A 62 4.85 6.03 -7.44
N LEU A 63 4.87 4.98 -8.27
CA LEU A 63 5.18 5.10 -9.70
C LEU A 63 4.15 5.96 -10.46
N PHE A 64 2.89 5.95 -10.04
CA PHE A 64 1.87 6.81 -10.62
C PHE A 64 2.19 8.29 -10.40
N TYR A 65 2.72 8.67 -9.23
CA TYR A 65 3.08 10.06 -8.94
C TYR A 65 4.30 10.51 -9.73
N VAL A 66 5.22 9.61 -10.06
CA VAL A 66 6.30 9.90 -11.02
C VAL A 66 5.71 10.20 -12.40
N GLY A 67 4.73 9.41 -12.86
CA GLY A 67 3.99 9.66 -14.10
C GLY A 67 3.24 10.99 -14.09
N ALA A 68 2.57 11.31 -12.97
CA ALA A 68 1.88 12.58 -12.77
C ALA A 68 2.84 13.77 -12.84
N ALA A 69 3.98 13.69 -12.17
CA ALA A 69 5.02 14.71 -12.20
C ALA A 69 5.56 14.94 -13.61
N TYR A 70 5.74 13.87 -14.39
CA TYR A 70 6.13 13.97 -15.80
C TYR A 70 5.07 14.70 -16.64
N ASN A 71 3.79 14.33 -16.53
CA ASN A 71 2.70 14.98 -17.28
C ASN A 71 2.54 16.46 -16.89
N LEU A 72 2.58 16.75 -15.59
CA LEU A 72 2.52 18.13 -15.07
C LEU A 72 3.72 18.97 -15.49
N GLY A 73 4.91 18.37 -15.53
CA GLY A 73 6.12 19.02 -16.05
C GLY A 73 6.00 19.37 -17.54
N ASN A 74 5.42 18.47 -18.34
CA ASN A 74 5.14 18.73 -19.75
C ASN A 74 4.09 19.84 -19.94
N LEU A 75 3.06 19.88 -19.09
CA LEU A 75 2.06 20.96 -19.08
C LEU A 75 2.75 22.32 -18.87
N LEU A 76 3.61 22.45 -17.85
CA LEU A 76 4.35 23.70 -17.60
C LEU A 76 5.33 24.05 -18.71
N ARG A 77 6.00 23.05 -19.29
CA ARG A 77 6.94 23.25 -20.40
C ARG A 77 6.24 23.87 -21.62
N ASN A 78 5.04 23.38 -21.94
CA ASN A 78 4.26 23.81 -23.09
C ASN A 78 3.55 25.15 -22.84
N GLU A 79 3.11 25.41 -21.61
CA GLU A 79 2.34 26.60 -21.24
C GLU A 79 3.02 27.38 -20.10
N ARG A 80 4.01 28.20 -20.48
CA ARG A 80 4.76 29.10 -19.57
C ARG A 80 4.02 30.42 -19.27
N THR A 81 2.71 30.32 -19.10
CA THR A 81 1.82 31.44 -18.77
C THR A 81 1.34 31.33 -17.33
N LEU A 82 0.86 32.43 -16.74
CA LEU A 82 0.25 32.38 -15.40
C LEU A 82 -0.91 31.37 -15.35
N ARG A 83 -1.66 31.25 -16.45
CA ARG A 83 -2.71 30.24 -16.63
C ARG A 83 -2.15 28.82 -16.49
N GLY A 84 -1.07 28.49 -17.20
CA GLY A 84 -0.42 27.18 -17.07
C GLY A 84 0.08 26.90 -15.65
N VAL A 85 0.62 27.90 -14.96
CA VAL A 85 1.05 27.78 -13.56
C VAL A 85 -0.14 27.51 -12.62
N LEU A 86 -1.29 28.14 -12.84
CA LEU A 86 -2.51 27.90 -12.04
C LEU A 86 -3.06 26.49 -12.26
N TYR A 87 -3.11 26.02 -13.51
CA TYR A 87 -3.50 24.65 -13.84
C TYR A 87 -2.55 23.65 -13.17
N PHE A 88 -1.25 23.83 -13.37
CA PHE A 88 -0.23 23.00 -12.71
C PHE A 88 -0.42 22.96 -11.20
N SER A 89 -0.54 24.11 -10.55
CA SER A 89 -0.63 24.19 -9.08
C SER A 89 -1.86 23.46 -8.56
N THR A 90 -3.01 23.64 -9.23
CA THR A 90 -4.27 23.01 -8.82
C THR A 90 -4.22 21.49 -9.00
N LEU A 91 -3.76 21.03 -10.16
CA LEU A 91 -3.64 19.59 -10.46
C LEU A 91 -2.60 18.93 -9.55
N PHE A 92 -1.45 19.58 -9.35
CA PHE A 92 -0.39 19.08 -8.47
C PHE A 92 -0.88 18.94 -7.03
N LEU A 93 -1.46 20.00 -6.46
CA LEU A 93 -1.95 19.97 -5.08
C LEU A 93 -3.04 18.91 -4.88
N ASN A 94 -3.95 18.76 -5.85
CA ASN A 94 -5.00 17.77 -5.78
C ASN A 94 -4.45 16.33 -5.82
N VAL A 95 -3.57 16.02 -6.78
CA VAL A 95 -2.90 14.72 -6.87
C VAL A 95 -2.06 14.46 -5.61
N THR A 96 -1.27 15.42 -5.14
CA THR A 96 -0.46 15.27 -3.91
C THR A 96 -1.32 15.05 -2.66
N SER A 97 -2.53 15.61 -2.59
CA SER A 97 -3.44 15.40 -1.45
C SER A 97 -3.84 13.92 -1.35
N ILE A 98 -4.18 13.29 -2.47
CA ILE A 98 -4.50 11.85 -2.53
C ILE A 98 -3.33 10.98 -2.02
N TRP A 99 -2.11 11.31 -2.47
CA TRP A 99 -0.91 10.61 -2.00
C TRP A 99 -0.73 10.76 -0.49
N PHE A 100 -0.91 11.98 0.00
CA PHE A 100 -0.75 12.32 1.40
C PHE A 100 -1.76 11.57 2.27
N ASP A 101 -3.03 11.50 1.87
CA ASP A 101 -4.07 10.79 2.61
C ASP A 101 -3.81 9.29 2.69
N LYS A 102 -3.31 8.67 1.60
CA LYS A 102 -2.86 7.27 1.64
C LYS A 102 -1.67 7.09 2.57
N LEU A 103 -0.62 7.91 2.44
CA LEU A 103 0.56 7.84 3.30
C LEU A 103 0.18 7.97 4.79
N MET A 104 -0.70 8.91 5.11
CA MET A 104 -1.16 9.16 6.47
C MET A 104 -2.02 8.01 7.03
N PHE A 105 -2.74 7.31 6.17
CA PHE A 105 -3.48 6.11 6.56
C PHE A 105 -2.53 4.92 6.80
N ASP A 106 -1.62 4.64 5.87
CA ASP A 106 -0.67 3.53 5.96
C ASP A 106 0.30 3.68 7.13
N ALA A 107 0.65 4.93 7.50
CA ALA A 107 1.47 5.21 8.67
C ALA A 107 0.77 4.86 10.01
N ARG A 108 -0.56 4.74 10.03
CA ARG A 108 -1.34 4.51 11.26
C ARG A 108 -1.95 3.13 11.34
N PHE A 109 -2.39 2.57 10.22
CA PHE A 109 -3.20 1.36 10.18
C PHE A 109 -2.52 0.26 9.38
N ASN A 110 -2.61 -0.96 9.90
CA ASN A 110 -2.34 -2.17 9.16
C ASN A 110 -3.67 -2.76 8.70
N VAL A 111 -3.83 -2.89 7.39
CA VAL A 111 -5.00 -3.51 6.78
C VAL A 111 -4.71 -4.99 6.57
N GLY A 112 -5.61 -5.85 7.06
CA GLY A 112 -5.49 -7.29 6.91
C GLY A 112 -5.48 -7.74 5.45
N ASN A 113 -5.13 -9.01 5.22
CA ASN A 113 -5.15 -9.59 3.89
C ASN A 113 -6.56 -10.08 3.51
N ASP A 114 -7.48 -9.14 3.28
CA ASP A 114 -8.87 -9.43 2.89
C ASP A 114 -9.19 -8.98 1.45
N LEU A 115 -10.26 -9.58 0.91
CA LEU A 115 -10.66 -9.36 -0.49
C LEU A 115 -11.23 -7.95 -0.73
N PHE A 116 -11.94 -7.39 0.25
CA PHE A 116 -12.58 -6.09 0.14
C PHE A 116 -11.55 -4.97 -0.01
N HIS A 117 -10.58 -4.86 0.91
CA HIS A 117 -9.58 -3.80 0.85
C HIS A 117 -8.70 -3.91 -0.39
N ARG A 118 -8.33 -5.14 -0.80
CA ARG A 118 -7.60 -5.36 -2.06
C ARG A 118 -8.39 -4.92 -3.29
N GLY A 119 -9.68 -5.26 -3.35
CA GLY A 119 -10.54 -4.87 -4.45
C GLY A 119 -10.67 -3.35 -4.55
N VAL A 120 -10.87 -2.69 -3.41
CA VAL A 120 -10.94 -1.23 -3.32
C VAL A 120 -9.62 -0.58 -3.71
N GLU A 121 -8.49 -1.09 -3.24
CA GLU A 121 -7.16 -0.58 -3.59
C GLU A 121 -6.92 -0.64 -5.11
N VAL A 122 -7.24 -1.76 -5.75
CA VAL A 122 -7.13 -1.89 -7.21
C VAL A 122 -8.04 -0.88 -7.93
N LEU A 123 -9.27 -0.68 -7.46
CA LEU A 123 -10.17 0.32 -8.04
C LEU A 123 -9.66 1.75 -7.87
N GLN A 124 -9.08 2.08 -6.71
CA GLN A 124 -8.47 3.38 -6.46
C GLN A 124 -7.24 3.60 -7.36
N LEU A 125 -6.38 2.58 -7.51
CA LEU A 125 -5.24 2.64 -8.41
C LEU A 125 -5.68 2.84 -9.86
N ALA A 126 -6.74 2.13 -10.30
CA ALA A 126 -7.29 2.31 -11.63
C ALA A 126 -7.85 3.73 -11.83
N ALA A 127 -8.57 4.28 -10.84
CA ALA A 127 -9.09 5.65 -10.90
C ALA A 127 -7.96 6.69 -10.93
N LEU A 128 -6.92 6.53 -10.11
CA LEU A 128 -5.75 7.40 -10.07
C LEU A 128 -4.97 7.34 -11.40
N ALA A 129 -4.69 6.14 -11.91
CA ALA A 129 -4.05 5.94 -13.19
C ALA A 129 -4.83 6.63 -14.32
N THR A 130 -6.16 6.46 -14.31
CA THR A 130 -7.05 7.12 -15.26
C THR A 130 -6.94 8.64 -15.15
N ALA A 131 -7.00 9.21 -13.94
CA ALA A 131 -6.86 10.64 -13.74
C ALA A 131 -5.53 11.16 -14.31
N ILE A 132 -4.42 10.48 -14.02
CA ILE A 132 -3.07 10.89 -14.46
C ILE A 132 -2.92 10.87 -15.97
N VAL A 133 -3.48 9.86 -16.65
CA VAL A 133 -3.46 9.75 -18.12
C VAL A 133 -4.19 10.93 -18.78
N HIS A 134 -5.21 11.48 -18.14
CA HIS A 134 -5.97 12.62 -18.64
C HIS A 134 -5.37 13.99 -18.23
N ILE A 135 -4.19 14.02 -17.61
CA ILE A 135 -3.43 15.26 -17.42
C ILE A 135 -2.76 15.60 -18.76
N ASN A 136 -3.36 16.53 -19.49
CA ASN A 136 -2.97 16.91 -20.84
C ASN A 136 -2.61 18.39 -20.96
N SER A 137 -2.49 18.91 -22.18
CA SER A 137 -2.19 20.33 -22.39
C SER A 137 -3.34 21.23 -21.90
N VAL A 138 -3.03 22.47 -21.51
CA VAL A 138 -4.04 23.43 -21.03
C VAL A 138 -5.13 23.69 -22.08
N ALA A 139 -4.78 23.66 -23.37
CA ALA A 139 -5.74 23.85 -24.46
C ALA A 139 -6.82 22.77 -24.44
N GLU A 140 -6.43 21.50 -24.38
CA GLU A 140 -7.34 20.35 -24.34
C GLU A 140 -8.14 20.33 -23.03
N MET A 141 -7.50 20.58 -21.89
CA MET A 141 -8.16 20.56 -20.59
C MET A 141 -9.14 21.73 -20.39
N SER A 142 -8.95 22.85 -21.09
CA SER A 142 -9.85 24.01 -21.01
C SER A 142 -11.11 23.86 -21.86
N ASP A 143 -11.07 23.02 -22.90
CA ASP A 143 -12.20 22.78 -23.80
C ASP A 143 -12.97 21.52 -23.41
N THR A 144 -13.83 21.64 -22.42
CA THR A 144 -14.65 20.54 -21.89
C THR A 144 -15.75 20.09 -22.86
N LYS A 145 -16.00 20.83 -23.94
CA LYS A 145 -17.03 20.48 -24.92
C LYS A 145 -16.52 19.42 -25.89
N GLU A 146 -15.30 19.61 -26.37
CA GLU A 146 -14.68 18.73 -27.36
C GLU A 146 -13.81 17.65 -26.70
N ASN A 147 -13.26 17.90 -25.51
CA ASN A 147 -12.40 16.95 -24.80
C ASN A 147 -12.94 16.61 -23.39
N PRO A 148 -13.15 15.32 -23.09
CA PRO A 148 -13.63 14.89 -21.77
C PRO A 148 -12.53 14.85 -20.69
N ASP A 149 -11.28 15.16 -21.02
CA ASP A 149 -10.10 14.96 -20.15
C ASP A 149 -10.26 15.56 -18.75
N MET A 150 -10.61 16.84 -18.68
CA MET A 150 -10.79 17.52 -17.39
C MET A 150 -12.00 16.98 -16.61
N PHE A 151 -13.07 16.57 -17.31
CA PHE A 151 -14.23 15.97 -16.67
C PHE A 151 -13.88 14.61 -16.05
N VAL A 152 -13.18 13.75 -16.79
CA VAL A 152 -12.74 12.43 -16.31
C VAL A 152 -11.77 12.59 -15.14
N PHE A 153 -10.82 13.53 -15.23
CA PHE A 153 -9.94 13.87 -14.12
C PHE A 153 -10.74 14.25 -12.87
N CYS A 154 -11.67 15.21 -12.98
CA CYS A 154 -12.48 15.64 -11.84
C CYS A 154 -13.37 14.51 -11.29
N LEU A 155 -13.93 13.64 -12.16
CA LEU A 155 -14.75 12.51 -11.73
C LEU A 155 -13.94 11.49 -10.93
N CYS A 156 -12.74 11.13 -11.40
CA CYS A 156 -11.84 10.22 -10.68
C CYS A 156 -11.45 10.77 -9.30
N ASN A 157 -11.13 12.07 -9.22
CA ASN A 157 -10.82 12.72 -7.94
C ASN A 157 -12.04 12.80 -7.01
N LEU A 158 -13.23 13.10 -7.55
CA LEU A 158 -14.47 13.08 -6.77
C LEU A 158 -14.76 11.70 -6.18
N LEU A 159 -14.58 10.64 -6.98
CA LEU A 159 -14.76 9.26 -6.49
C LEU A 159 -13.75 8.91 -5.39
N HIS A 160 -12.51 9.40 -5.51
CA HIS A 160 -11.51 9.24 -4.46
C HIS A 160 -11.92 9.93 -3.16
N GLU A 161 -12.34 11.20 -3.23
CA GLU A 161 -12.79 11.97 -2.06
C GLU A 161 -14.01 11.36 -1.40
N LEU A 162 -14.99 10.91 -2.19
CA LEU A 162 -16.18 10.23 -1.65
C LEU A 162 -15.81 8.95 -0.91
N TYR A 163 -14.84 8.19 -1.42
CA TYR A 163 -14.32 7.03 -0.72
C TYR A 163 -13.57 7.42 0.56
N HIS A 164 -12.73 8.45 0.50
CA HIS A 164 -12.00 8.95 1.66
C HIS A 164 -12.95 9.31 2.81
N ILE A 165 -13.98 10.11 2.51
CA ILE A 165 -15.02 10.52 3.46
C ILE A 165 -15.81 9.31 3.98
N ALA A 166 -16.08 8.31 3.14
CA ALA A 166 -16.81 7.11 3.56
C ALA A 166 -15.97 6.17 4.46
N ARG A 167 -14.65 6.34 4.48
CA ARG A 167 -13.71 5.51 5.24
C ARG A 167 -13.36 6.11 6.61
N GLU A 168 -13.40 7.43 6.75
CA GLU A 168 -13.21 8.14 8.03
C GLU A 168 -14.34 7.83 9.04
#